data_AF-A0A7C3KK40-F1
#
_entry.id   AF-A0A7C3KK40-F1
#
_cell.length_a   1.000
_cell.length_b   1.000
_cell.length_c   1.000
_cell.angle_alpha   90.00
_cell.angle_beta   90.00
_cell.angle_gamma   90.00
#
_symmetry.space_group_name_H-M   'P 1'
#
loop_
_entity.id
_entity.type
_entity.pdbx_description
1 polymer ?
#
loop_
_entity_poly.entity_id
_entity_poly.type
_entity_poly.pdbx_seq_one_letter_code
_entity_poly.pdbx_strand_id
1 'polypeptide(L)'
;MRRIWGILLALLMGVGLGLVYAWMISPLRVVDSEPSLLRADFKEQYRSAIAAAYAANGNLPRAKARLALLGDPDPVAALNAQAQQMLASGDTFHQADQVVALALALGENGVAASTSTIVVESNTRVATDASGKATETLPPPPPDVPIVLTETPEIIEMEPTQPVVVAESTPRPTRTPIPTFGAPFKLTGQETVCDPNLPDGLLQVIVYNTNRRQLAGIEIVVTWDGGEEQFFTGFKPELGNGYADFIMSPNVTYILQLARGSDVATGLITPTCQGTNGEPYIGGIKLTFQQP
;
A
#
# COMPACT_ATOMS: atom_id res chain seq x y z
N MET A 1 -2.43 -2.35 -60.82
CA MET A 1 -2.97 -1.46 -59.76
C MET A 1 -4.39 -1.84 -59.31
N ARG A 2 -5.36 -2.01 -60.23
CA ARG A 2 -6.79 -2.27 -59.87
C ARG A 2 -7.07 -3.56 -59.07
N ARG A 3 -6.27 -4.63 -59.26
CA ARG A 3 -6.43 -5.92 -58.56
C ARG A 3 -5.95 -5.87 -57.09
N ILE A 4 -4.94 -5.06 -56.80
CA ILE A 4 -4.38 -4.87 -55.45
C ILE A 4 -5.37 -4.10 -54.57
N TRP A 5 -6.07 -3.11 -55.15
CA TRP A 5 -7.10 -2.36 -54.43
C TRP A 5 -8.27 -3.25 -53.96
N GLY A 6 -8.67 -4.24 -54.78
CA GLY A 6 -9.72 -5.18 -54.38
C GLY A 6 -9.31 -6.07 -53.21
N ILE A 7 -8.05 -6.51 -53.17
CA ILE A 7 -7.51 -7.33 -52.07
C ILE A 7 -7.43 -6.49 -50.78
N LEU A 8 -6.97 -5.23 -50.88
CA LEU A 8 -6.92 -4.31 -49.74
C LEU A 8 -8.31 -4.06 -49.16
N LEU A 9 -9.33 -3.89 -50.00
CA LEU A 9 -10.70 -3.62 -49.57
C LEU A 9 -11.33 -4.85 -48.89
N ALA A 10 -11.08 -6.05 -49.42
CA ALA A 10 -11.50 -7.30 -48.78
C ALA A 10 -10.82 -7.53 -47.42
N LEU A 11 -9.53 -7.22 -47.30
CA LEU A 11 -8.77 -7.32 -46.05
C LEU A 11 -9.28 -6.33 -45.00
N LEU A 12 -9.51 -5.08 -45.39
CA LEU A 12 -10.07 -4.06 -44.51
C LEU A 12 -11.46 -4.45 -44.00
N MET A 13 -12.28 -5.02 -44.87
CA MET A 13 -13.61 -5.49 -44.51
C MET A 13 -13.54 -6.69 -43.55
N GLY A 14 -12.62 -7.63 -43.77
CA GLY A 14 -12.39 -8.76 -42.86
C GLY A 14 -11.91 -8.33 -41.47
N VAL A 15 -10.93 -7.41 -41.40
CA VAL A 15 -10.45 -6.85 -40.12
C VAL A 15 -11.56 -6.06 -39.42
N GLY A 16 -12.33 -5.27 -40.17
CA GLY A 16 -13.47 -4.53 -39.64
C GLY A 16 -14.52 -5.45 -39.03
N LEU A 17 -14.92 -6.51 -39.73
CA LEU A 17 -15.85 -7.51 -39.19
C LEU A 17 -15.27 -8.25 -37.98
N GLY A 18 -13.99 -8.63 -38.00
CA GLY A 18 -13.32 -9.28 -36.88
C GLY A 18 -13.26 -8.40 -35.62
N LEU A 19 -13.00 -7.10 -35.79
CA LEU A 19 -12.96 -6.15 -34.68
C LEU A 19 -14.34 -5.92 -34.09
N VAL A 20 -15.36 -5.76 -34.93
CA VAL A 20 -16.76 -5.64 -34.48
C VAL A 20 -17.20 -6.91 -33.74
N TYR A 21 -16.79 -8.09 -34.20
CA TYR A 21 -17.07 -9.34 -33.52
C TYR A 21 -16.41 -9.41 -32.13
N ALA A 22 -15.11 -9.10 -32.05
CA ALA A 22 -14.37 -9.11 -30.79
C ALA A 22 -14.90 -8.08 -29.79
N TRP A 23 -15.34 -6.91 -30.22
CA TRP A 23 -15.86 -5.88 -29.32
C TRP A 23 -17.33 -6.04 -28.95
N MET A 24 -18.20 -6.36 -29.91
CA MET A 24 -19.65 -6.32 -29.70
C MET A 24 -20.21 -7.66 -29.25
N ILE A 25 -19.67 -8.77 -29.76
CA ILE A 25 -20.20 -10.13 -29.50
C ILE A 25 -19.45 -10.78 -28.34
N SER A 26 -18.13 -10.61 -28.27
CA SER A 26 -17.30 -11.18 -27.20
C SER A 26 -16.38 -10.14 -26.54
N PRO A 27 -16.93 -9.07 -25.94
CA PRO A 27 -16.12 -8.10 -25.22
C PRO A 27 -15.29 -8.82 -24.15
N LEU A 28 -13.97 -8.55 -24.14
CA LEU A 28 -13.06 -9.03 -23.11
C LEU A 28 -13.53 -8.50 -21.75
N ARG A 29 -14.14 -9.38 -20.95
CA ARG A 29 -14.35 -9.10 -19.53
C ARG A 29 -13.02 -9.37 -18.85
N VAL A 30 -12.32 -8.32 -18.43
CA VAL A 30 -11.25 -8.46 -17.44
C VAL A 30 -11.96 -8.89 -16.16
N VAL A 31 -12.00 -10.20 -15.92
CA VAL A 31 -12.56 -10.75 -14.68
C VAL A 31 -11.56 -10.40 -13.58
N ASP A 32 -12.07 -9.80 -12.50
CA ASP A 32 -11.27 -9.46 -11.33
C ASP A 32 -10.53 -10.72 -10.86
N SER A 33 -9.22 -10.74 -11.07
CA SER A 33 -8.39 -11.87 -10.67
C SER A 33 -8.24 -11.83 -9.15
N GLU A 34 -8.82 -12.80 -8.46
CA GLU A 34 -8.71 -12.89 -7.01
C GLU A 34 -7.25 -13.11 -6.58
N PRO A 35 -6.79 -12.48 -5.48
CA PRO A 35 -5.43 -12.65 -4.97
C PRO A 35 -5.06 -14.10 -4.64
N SER A 36 -6.05 -14.98 -4.50
CA SER A 36 -5.88 -16.42 -4.28
C SER A 36 -5.23 -17.15 -5.46
N LEU A 37 -5.42 -16.65 -6.69
CA LEU A 37 -4.90 -17.21 -7.94
C LEU A 37 -3.44 -16.83 -8.23
N LEU A 38 -2.82 -15.98 -7.39
CA LEU A 38 -1.42 -15.60 -7.54
C LEU A 38 -0.49 -16.83 -7.40
N ARG A 39 0.60 -16.85 -8.17
CA ARG A 39 1.71 -17.78 -7.95
C ARG A 39 2.34 -17.56 -6.57
N ALA A 40 2.95 -18.61 -6.01
CA ALA A 40 3.56 -18.59 -4.69
C ALA A 40 4.51 -17.39 -4.47
N ASP A 41 5.43 -17.13 -5.40
CA ASP A 41 6.39 -16.01 -5.32
C ASP A 41 5.71 -14.63 -5.19
N PHE A 42 4.58 -14.43 -5.86
CA PHE A 42 3.81 -13.19 -5.77
C PHE A 42 2.96 -13.13 -4.50
N LYS A 43 2.51 -14.28 -3.97
CA LYS A 43 1.85 -14.34 -2.65
C LYS A 43 2.82 -13.88 -1.56
N GLU A 44 4.09 -14.27 -1.63
CA GLU A 44 5.12 -13.83 -0.69
C GLU A 44 5.29 -12.31 -0.70
N GLN A 45 5.40 -11.69 -1.89
CA GLN A 45 5.49 -10.24 -2.01
C GLN A 45 4.23 -9.52 -1.50
N TYR A 46 3.06 -10.12 -1.72
CA TYR A 46 1.81 -9.55 -1.21
C TYR A 46 1.72 -9.65 0.32
N ARG A 47 2.17 -10.76 0.92
CA ARG A 47 2.26 -10.92 2.38
C ARG A 47 3.21 -9.91 3.01
N SER A 48 4.38 -9.67 2.40
CA SER A 48 5.32 -8.65 2.91
C SER A 48 4.74 -7.24 2.81
N ALA A 49 4.01 -6.92 1.74
CA ALA A 49 3.30 -5.64 1.61
C ALA A 49 2.20 -5.46 2.68
N ILE A 50 1.45 -6.52 3.01
CA ILE A 50 0.46 -6.48 4.11
C ILE A 50 1.19 -6.23 5.44
N ALA A 51 2.29 -6.93 5.70
CA ALA A 51 3.09 -6.77 6.91
C ALA A 51 3.65 -5.35 7.05
N ALA A 52 4.18 -4.77 5.98
CA ALA A 52 4.65 -3.39 5.96
C ALA A 52 3.52 -2.39 6.22
N ALA A 53 2.35 -2.60 5.61
CA ALA A 53 1.19 -1.75 5.84
C ALA A 53 0.70 -1.84 7.29
N TYR A 54 0.69 -3.04 7.89
CA TYR A 54 0.36 -3.24 9.29
C TYR A 54 1.36 -2.54 10.22
N ALA A 55 2.66 -2.66 9.95
CA ALA A 55 3.70 -1.99 10.73
C ALA A 55 3.54 -0.46 10.72
N ALA A 56 3.02 0.12 9.63
CA ALA A 56 2.79 1.55 9.52
C ALA A 56 1.50 2.04 10.21
N ASN A 57 0.44 1.22 10.27
CA ASN A 57 -0.89 1.66 10.72
C ASN A 57 -1.47 0.93 11.94
N GLY A 58 -0.86 -0.16 12.40
CA GLY A 58 -1.31 -0.99 13.52
C GLY A 58 -2.69 -1.66 13.35
N ASN A 59 -3.29 -1.63 12.15
CA ASN A 59 -4.65 -2.09 11.94
C ASN A 59 -4.71 -3.59 11.64
N LEU A 60 -4.76 -4.38 12.71
CA LEU A 60 -4.77 -5.84 12.67
C LEU A 60 -6.03 -6.44 11.99
N PRO A 61 -7.26 -5.95 12.24
CA PRO A 61 -8.45 -6.45 11.54
C PRO A 61 -8.35 -6.32 10.01
N ARG A 62 -7.81 -5.20 9.53
CA ARG A 62 -7.60 -4.97 8.10
C ARG A 62 -6.52 -5.89 7.52
N ALA A 63 -5.44 -6.13 8.25
CA ALA A 63 -4.38 -7.05 7.82
C ALA A 63 -4.91 -8.49 7.70
N LYS A 64 -5.69 -8.95 8.69
CA LYS A 64 -6.37 -10.26 8.67
C LYS A 64 -7.29 -10.41 7.46
N ALA A 65 -8.13 -9.42 7.20
CA ALA A 65 -9.05 -9.46 6.07
C ALA A 65 -8.30 -9.58 4.73
N ARG A 66 -7.16 -8.88 4.57
CA ARG A 66 -6.33 -8.97 3.36
C ARG A 66 -5.59 -10.28 3.22
N LEU A 67 -5.10 -10.86 4.32
CA LEU A 67 -4.50 -12.20 4.33
C LEU A 67 -5.52 -13.27 3.98
N ALA A 68 -6.77 -13.14 4.41
CA ALA A 68 -7.83 -14.09 4.08
C ALA A 68 -8.11 -14.14 2.55
N LEU A 69 -7.93 -13.02 1.84
CA LEU A 69 -8.09 -12.97 0.38
C LEU A 69 -7.01 -13.77 -0.38
N LEU A 70 -5.88 -14.10 0.25
CA LEU A 70 -4.82 -14.91 -0.37
C LEU A 70 -5.16 -16.40 -0.43
N GLY A 71 -6.16 -16.82 0.35
CA GLY A 71 -6.60 -18.21 0.42
C GLY A 71 -5.53 -19.17 0.93
N ASP A 72 -4.55 -18.68 1.70
CA ASP A 72 -3.55 -19.54 2.33
C ASP A 72 -4.26 -20.41 3.40
N PRO A 73 -4.07 -21.75 3.41
CA PRO A 73 -4.75 -22.65 4.37
C PRO A 73 -4.46 -22.30 5.83
N ASP A 74 -3.23 -21.85 6.09
CA ASP A 74 -2.82 -21.27 7.37
C ASP A 74 -1.93 -20.04 7.10
N PRO A 75 -2.48 -18.81 7.23
CA PRO A 75 -1.73 -17.59 6.98
C PRO A 75 -0.62 -17.37 8.02
N VAL A 76 -0.73 -17.90 9.24
CA VAL A 76 0.27 -17.73 10.29
C VAL A 76 1.48 -18.62 10.02
N ALA A 77 1.24 -19.89 9.67
CA ALA A 77 2.31 -20.80 9.27
C ALA A 77 3.05 -20.29 8.02
N ALA A 78 2.32 -19.77 7.03
CA ALA A 78 2.92 -19.21 5.81
C ALA A 78 3.80 -17.99 6.10
N LEU A 79 3.37 -17.08 6.99
CA LEU A 79 4.18 -15.92 7.40
C LEU A 79 5.43 -16.33 8.19
N ASN A 80 5.31 -17.32 9.08
CA ASN A 80 6.46 -17.83 9.84
C ASN A 80 7.50 -18.48 8.93
N ALA A 81 7.07 -19.31 7.98
CA ALA A 81 7.96 -19.94 7.00
C ALA A 81 8.66 -18.88 6.13
N GLN A 82 7.92 -17.86 5.69
CA GLN A 82 8.48 -16.76 4.91
C GLN A 82 9.49 -15.94 5.72
N ALA A 83 9.20 -15.63 6.98
CA ALA A 83 10.13 -14.92 7.86
C ALA A 83 11.44 -15.71 8.05
N GLN A 84 11.35 -17.02 8.29
CA GLN A 84 12.53 -17.89 8.42
C GLN A 84 13.37 -17.90 7.14
N GLN A 85 12.74 -17.97 5.97
CA GLN A 85 13.44 -17.95 4.69
C GLN A 85 14.13 -16.60 4.44
N MET A 86 13.47 -15.48 4.74
CA MET A 86 14.05 -14.14 4.63
C MET A 86 15.26 -13.94 5.56
N LEU A 87 15.22 -14.50 6.77
CA LEU A 87 16.33 -14.47 7.71
C LEU A 87 17.51 -15.33 7.22
N ALA A 88 17.23 -16.46 6.57
CA ALA A 88 18.26 -17.35 6.02
C ALA A 88 18.91 -16.80 4.74
N SER A 89 18.15 -16.09 3.90
CA SER A 89 18.66 -15.48 2.65
C SER A 89 19.38 -14.14 2.88
N GLY A 90 19.36 -13.58 4.09
CA GLY A 90 19.92 -12.27 4.39
C GLY A 90 19.18 -11.13 3.71
N ASP A 91 17.91 -11.35 3.37
CA ASP A 91 17.06 -10.34 2.73
C ASP A 91 16.77 -9.19 3.71
N THR A 92 16.37 -8.02 3.19
CA THR A 92 16.31 -6.76 3.97
C THR A 92 15.70 -6.95 5.37
N PHE A 93 16.54 -6.78 6.40
CA PHE A 93 16.22 -7.04 7.81
C PHE A 93 14.91 -6.39 8.27
N HIS A 94 14.66 -5.17 7.77
CA HIS A 94 13.46 -4.39 8.08
C HIS A 94 12.15 -4.99 7.53
N GLN A 95 12.18 -5.76 6.44
CA GLN A 95 10.99 -6.46 5.93
C GLN A 95 10.73 -7.75 6.71
N ALA A 96 11.79 -8.48 7.07
CA ALA A 96 11.68 -9.70 7.88
C ALA A 96 11.06 -9.39 9.26
N ASP A 97 11.52 -8.34 9.94
CA ASP A 97 10.99 -7.91 11.24
C ASP A 97 9.49 -7.58 11.17
N GLN A 98 9.04 -6.94 10.10
CA GLN A 98 7.62 -6.60 9.89
C GLN A 98 6.75 -7.86 9.71
N VAL A 99 7.24 -8.85 8.97
CA VAL A 99 6.54 -10.13 8.76
C VAL A 99 6.42 -10.91 10.07
N VAL A 100 7.50 -10.94 10.87
CA VAL A 100 7.50 -11.56 12.21
C VAL A 100 6.52 -10.85 13.14
N ALA A 101 6.52 -9.51 13.18
CA ALA A 101 5.61 -8.73 14.02
C ALA A 101 4.13 -9.01 13.69
N LEU A 102 3.80 -9.17 12.40
CA LEU A 102 2.44 -9.56 11.99
C LEU A 102 2.11 -11.00 12.39
N ALA A 103 3.02 -11.95 12.21
CA ALA A 103 2.80 -13.34 12.60
C ALA A 103 2.55 -13.50 14.10
N LEU A 104 3.29 -12.77 14.94
CA LEU A 104 3.11 -12.75 16.39
C LEU A 104 1.75 -12.15 16.79
N ALA A 105 1.39 -11.01 16.20
CA ALA A 105 0.11 -10.34 16.48
C ALA A 105 -1.10 -11.20 16.05
N LEU A 106 -0.93 -12.03 15.01
CA LEU A 106 -1.93 -13.02 14.61
C LEU A 106 -2.00 -14.21 15.57
N GLY A 107 -0.85 -14.66 16.10
CA GLY A 107 -0.74 -15.78 17.04
C GLY A 107 -1.38 -15.49 18.41
N GLU A 108 -1.25 -14.28 18.94
CA GLU A 108 -1.87 -13.90 20.23
C GLU A 108 -3.40 -13.87 20.18
N ASN A 109 -3.98 -13.53 19.02
CA ASN A 109 -5.44 -13.59 18.79
C ASN A 109 -5.92 -14.95 18.22
N GLY A 110 -5.02 -15.93 18.07
CA GLY A 110 -5.31 -17.27 17.54
C GLY A 110 -5.49 -18.34 18.63
N VAL A 111 -5.33 -18.00 19.91
CA VAL A 111 -5.46 -18.95 21.03
C VAL A 111 -6.92 -19.15 21.43
N ALA A 112 -7.75 -19.56 20.47
CA ALA A 112 -9.09 -20.08 20.73
C ALA A 112 -9.55 -21.03 19.61
N ALA A 113 -8.73 -22.00 19.21
CA ALA A 113 -9.17 -23.34 18.74
C ALA A 113 -7.99 -24.16 18.22
N SER A 114 -7.28 -24.83 19.13
CA SER A 114 -6.84 -26.23 19.00
C SER A 114 -5.96 -26.55 20.21
N THR A 115 -6.62 -26.82 21.33
CA THR A 115 -6.01 -27.55 22.43
C THR A 115 -5.80 -28.99 21.96
N SER A 116 -4.57 -29.36 21.64
CA SER A 116 -4.13 -30.74 21.79
C SER A 116 -3.00 -30.74 22.81
N THR A 117 -3.40 -31.10 24.02
CA THR A 117 -2.58 -31.29 25.20
C THR A 117 -1.46 -32.29 24.93
N ILE A 118 -0.19 -31.88 25.10
CA ILE A 118 0.81 -32.70 25.78
C ILE A 118 1.60 -31.78 26.72
N VAL A 119 1.28 -31.94 28.01
CA VAL A 119 2.13 -31.61 29.15
C VAL A 119 3.27 -32.64 29.20
N VAL A 120 4.42 -32.22 29.73
CA VAL A 120 5.55 -32.97 30.33
C VAL A 120 6.83 -32.44 29.69
N GLU A 121 7.88 -32.02 30.38
CA GLU A 121 8.20 -31.77 31.79
C GLU A 121 9.65 -31.30 31.73
N SER A 122 10.00 -30.30 32.52
CA SER A 122 11.37 -29.82 32.63
C SER A 122 12.28 -30.96 33.10
N ASN A 123 13.32 -31.29 32.34
CA ASN A 123 14.48 -31.95 32.92
C ASN A 123 15.78 -31.47 32.27
N THR A 124 16.49 -30.65 33.05
CA THR A 124 17.92 -30.39 32.94
C THR A 124 18.69 -31.70 33.02
N ARG A 125 19.53 -32.01 32.02
CA ARG A 125 20.76 -32.80 32.23
C ARG A 125 21.92 -32.25 31.43
N VAL A 126 23.02 -32.14 32.17
CA VAL A 126 24.36 -31.67 31.83
C VAL A 126 25.15 -32.79 31.14
N ALA A 127 26.01 -32.40 30.19
CA ALA A 127 27.23 -33.01 29.64
C ALA A 127 27.41 -34.54 29.57
N THR A 128 27.89 -35.04 28.42
CA THR A 128 29.27 -35.56 28.23
C THR A 128 29.45 -36.16 26.83
N ASP A 129 30.64 -35.93 26.28
CA ASP A 129 31.25 -36.43 25.04
C ASP A 129 30.89 -37.86 24.57
N ALA A 130 30.79 -37.99 23.25
CA ALA A 130 31.29 -39.17 22.53
C ALA A 130 31.72 -38.78 21.10
N SER A 131 33.02 -38.89 20.86
CA SER A 131 33.70 -38.77 19.58
C SER A 131 33.15 -39.73 18.51
N GLY A 132 32.78 -39.19 17.35
CA GLY A 132 32.44 -39.95 16.14
C GLY A 132 32.99 -39.24 14.90
N LYS A 133 34.21 -39.63 14.52
CA LYS A 133 34.92 -39.22 13.29
C LYS A 133 34.11 -39.58 12.04
N ALA A 134 33.81 -38.62 11.18
CA ALA A 134 33.27 -38.87 9.84
C ALA A 134 34.03 -38.03 8.79
N THR A 135 34.54 -38.77 7.82
CA THR A 135 35.46 -38.41 6.73
C THR A 135 34.73 -37.74 5.56
N GLU A 136 35.29 -36.68 4.99
CA GLU A 136 34.87 -36.12 3.68
C GLU A 136 34.98 -37.20 2.60
N THR A 137 33.87 -37.47 1.91
CA THR A 137 33.85 -38.35 0.72
C THR A 137 33.31 -37.56 -0.45
N LEU A 138 34.17 -37.33 -1.45
CA LEU A 138 33.83 -36.78 -2.76
C LEU A 138 32.99 -37.80 -3.57
N PRO A 139 32.03 -37.34 -4.40
CA PRO A 139 31.27 -38.22 -5.28
C PRO A 139 32.11 -38.71 -6.47
N PRO A 140 31.94 -39.97 -6.93
CA PRO A 140 32.66 -40.54 -8.07
C PRO A 140 32.06 -40.11 -9.43
N PRO A 141 32.85 -40.14 -10.52
CA PRO A 141 32.40 -39.82 -11.88
C PRO A 141 31.54 -40.93 -12.50
N PRO A 142 30.61 -40.60 -13.42
CA PRO A 142 29.77 -41.59 -14.10
C PRO A 142 30.56 -42.37 -15.19
N PRO A 143 30.22 -43.66 -15.42
CA PRO A 143 30.90 -44.52 -16.39
C PRO A 143 30.42 -44.33 -17.84
N ASP A 144 31.37 -44.49 -18.77
CA ASP A 144 31.21 -44.56 -20.22
C ASP A 144 30.38 -45.77 -20.66
N VAL A 145 29.38 -45.55 -21.52
CA VAL A 145 28.63 -46.60 -22.23
C VAL A 145 28.75 -46.36 -23.74
N PRO A 146 29.14 -47.36 -24.55
CA PRO A 146 29.33 -47.19 -25.98
C PRO A 146 28.01 -47.06 -26.74
N ILE A 147 27.96 -46.08 -27.64
CA ILE A 147 26.83 -45.77 -28.54
C ILE A 147 26.87 -46.75 -29.73
N VAL A 148 25.84 -47.57 -29.87
CA VAL A 148 25.59 -48.38 -31.07
C VAL A 148 24.74 -47.56 -32.04
N LEU A 149 25.29 -47.28 -33.22
CA LEU A 149 24.62 -46.64 -34.35
C LEU A 149 23.48 -47.54 -34.86
N THR A 150 22.25 -47.02 -34.84
CA THR A 150 21.10 -47.62 -35.52
C THR A 150 20.68 -46.70 -36.67
N GLU A 151 20.47 -47.31 -37.84
CA GLU A 151 20.28 -46.66 -39.13
C GLU A 151 19.03 -45.79 -39.23
N THR A 152 19.22 -44.68 -39.95
CA THR A 152 18.27 -43.69 -40.45
C THR A 152 17.13 -44.30 -41.27
N PRO A 153 15.86 -43.87 -41.02
CA PRO A 153 14.86 -43.79 -42.07
C PRO A 153 14.68 -42.36 -42.60
N GLU A 154 14.19 -42.35 -43.82
CA GLU A 154 14.07 -41.33 -44.85
C GLU A 154 13.32 -40.02 -44.49
N ILE A 155 13.65 -38.99 -45.26
CA ILE A 155 13.33 -37.58 -45.15
C ILE A 155 11.84 -37.29 -45.44
N ILE A 156 11.20 -36.46 -44.60
CA ILE A 156 10.13 -35.56 -45.06
C ILE A 156 10.57 -34.13 -44.72
N GLU A 157 10.95 -33.41 -45.77
CA GLU A 157 11.31 -32.01 -45.74
C GLU A 157 10.03 -31.17 -45.53
N MET A 158 9.82 -30.71 -44.29
CA MET A 158 8.85 -29.66 -44.00
C MET A 158 9.61 -28.35 -43.81
N GLU A 159 9.36 -27.43 -44.73
CA GLU A 159 9.80 -26.04 -44.71
C GLU A 159 9.52 -25.41 -43.33
N PRO A 160 10.55 -24.88 -42.62
CA PRO A 160 10.33 -24.30 -41.30
C PRO A 160 9.58 -22.97 -41.47
N THR A 161 8.27 -23.00 -41.21
CA THR A 161 7.50 -21.77 -40.98
C THR A 161 8.03 -21.15 -39.69
N GLN A 162 8.84 -20.12 -39.83
CA GLN A 162 9.37 -19.32 -38.73
C GLN A 162 8.20 -18.72 -37.92
N PRO A 163 8.04 -19.03 -36.62
CA PRO A 163 7.07 -18.32 -35.81
C PRO A 163 7.55 -16.87 -35.66
N VAL A 164 6.76 -15.93 -36.19
CA VAL A 164 6.93 -14.50 -35.94
C VAL A 164 6.70 -14.27 -34.45
N VAL A 165 7.79 -14.16 -33.69
CA VAL A 165 7.76 -13.76 -32.29
C VAL A 165 7.44 -12.27 -32.27
N VAL A 166 6.16 -11.92 -32.18
CA VAL A 166 5.73 -10.56 -31.88
C VAL A 166 6.08 -10.32 -30.42
N ALA A 167 7.22 -9.65 -30.17
CA ALA A 167 7.59 -9.19 -28.85
C ALA A 167 6.59 -8.11 -28.41
N GLU A 168 5.57 -8.53 -27.66
CA GLU A 168 4.61 -7.62 -27.05
C GLU A 168 5.32 -6.84 -25.94
N SER A 169 5.60 -5.56 -26.22
CA SER A 169 6.23 -4.65 -25.26
C SER A 169 5.23 -4.36 -24.15
N THR A 170 5.29 -5.13 -23.07
CA THR A 170 4.53 -4.86 -21.86
C THR A 170 4.96 -3.49 -21.33
N PRO A 171 4.03 -2.55 -21.07
CA PRO A 171 4.39 -1.24 -20.55
C PRO A 171 5.07 -1.42 -19.20
N ARG A 172 6.31 -0.95 -19.11
CA ARG A 172 7.09 -0.96 -17.88
C ARG A 172 6.31 -0.19 -16.81
N PRO A 173 6.15 -0.72 -15.57
CA PRO A 173 5.47 -0.01 -14.50
C PRO A 173 6.14 1.35 -14.27
N THR A 174 5.38 2.42 -14.51
CA THR A 174 5.79 3.79 -14.19
C THR A 174 5.80 3.91 -12.67
N ARG A 175 6.95 4.29 -12.11
CA ARG A 175 7.07 4.57 -10.67
C ARG A 175 6.03 5.62 -10.29
N THR A 176 5.16 5.29 -9.34
CA THR A 176 4.31 6.27 -8.68
C THR A 176 5.24 7.32 -8.03
N PRO A 177 5.05 8.62 -8.31
CA PRO A 177 5.87 9.65 -7.68
C PRO A 177 5.76 9.50 -6.16
N ILE A 178 6.91 9.39 -5.49
CA ILE A 178 6.98 9.43 -4.04
C ILE A 178 6.53 10.84 -3.64
N PRO A 179 5.59 11.02 -2.68
CA PRO A 179 5.16 12.34 -2.26
C PRO A 179 6.38 13.14 -1.81
N THR A 180 6.69 14.20 -2.56
CA THR A 180 7.68 15.18 -2.13
C THR A 180 7.14 15.80 -0.86
N PHE A 181 7.74 15.50 0.29
CA PHE A 181 7.45 16.20 1.53
C PHE A 181 7.62 17.69 1.28
N GLY A 182 6.52 18.44 1.32
CA GLY A 182 6.52 19.89 1.09
C GLY A 182 7.44 20.59 2.09
N ALA A 183 7.96 21.75 1.72
CA ALA A 183 8.71 22.57 2.68
C ALA A 183 7.80 22.90 3.88
N PRO A 184 8.37 23.01 5.10
CA PRO A 184 7.58 23.25 6.30
C PRO A 184 6.85 24.60 6.21
N PHE A 185 5.60 24.63 6.66
CA PHE A 185 4.79 25.85 6.73
C PHE A 185 5.07 26.60 8.03
N LYS A 186 5.07 27.94 7.98
CA LYS A 186 5.13 28.80 9.17
C LYS A 186 3.77 29.36 9.53
N LEU A 187 3.48 29.41 10.82
CA LEU A 187 2.29 30.11 11.33
C LEU A 187 2.53 31.62 11.20
N THR A 188 1.79 32.26 10.29
CA THR A 188 1.97 33.69 9.96
C THR A 188 0.88 34.56 10.60
N GLY A 189 -0.27 33.98 10.93
CA GLY A 189 -1.36 34.70 11.59
C GLY A 189 -2.26 33.79 12.40
N GLN A 190 -2.72 34.31 13.54
CA GLN A 190 -3.73 33.70 14.41
C GLN A 190 -4.65 34.82 14.89
N GLU A 191 -5.91 34.77 14.50
CA GLU A 191 -6.90 35.81 14.77
C GLU A 191 -8.15 35.19 15.37
N THR A 192 -8.81 35.89 16.29
CA THR A 192 -10.13 35.51 16.79
C THR A 192 -11.21 36.08 15.87
N VAL A 193 -12.19 35.27 15.48
CA VAL A 193 -13.29 35.65 14.59
C VAL A 193 -14.59 35.72 15.38
N CYS A 194 -15.11 36.93 15.57
CA CYS A 194 -16.40 37.19 16.23
C CYS A 194 -17.45 37.59 15.18
N ASP A 195 -17.94 36.61 14.41
CA ASP A 195 -19.04 36.80 13.46
C ASP A 195 -20.23 35.89 13.86
N PRO A 196 -21.41 36.45 14.19
CA PRO A 196 -22.57 35.66 14.60
C PRO A 196 -23.20 34.86 13.45
N ASN A 197 -22.78 35.08 12.20
CA ASN A 197 -23.26 34.31 11.04
C ASN A 197 -22.47 33.01 10.82
N LEU A 198 -21.36 32.83 11.55
CA LEU A 198 -20.56 31.61 11.50
C LEU A 198 -21.01 30.62 12.58
N PRO A 199 -20.80 29.31 12.37
CA PRO A 199 -20.98 28.32 13.43
C PRO A 199 -20.12 28.63 14.67
N ASP A 200 -20.69 28.34 15.83
CA ASP A 200 -19.99 28.43 17.11
C ASP A 200 -18.71 27.58 17.11
N GLY A 201 -17.60 28.17 17.56
CA GLY A 201 -16.32 27.46 17.67
C GLY A 201 -15.66 27.11 16.33
N LEU A 202 -16.02 27.77 15.23
CA LEU A 202 -15.42 27.50 13.93
C LEU A 202 -13.92 27.84 13.89
N LEU A 203 -13.08 26.83 13.70
CA LEU A 203 -11.66 26.98 13.40
C LEU A 203 -11.48 27.02 11.87
N GLN A 204 -11.01 28.14 11.35
CA GLN A 204 -10.69 28.33 9.94
C GLN A 204 -9.18 28.25 9.75
N VAL A 205 -8.73 27.50 8.76
CA VAL A 205 -7.32 27.36 8.41
C VAL A 205 -7.14 27.71 6.95
N ILE A 206 -6.24 28.64 6.67
CA ILE A 206 -5.91 29.06 5.30
C ILE A 206 -4.41 28.88 5.07
N VAL A 207 -4.07 28.14 4.03
CA VAL A 207 -2.68 27.81 3.70
C VAL A 207 -2.26 28.48 2.39
N TYR A 208 -1.15 29.21 2.44
CA TYR A 208 -0.56 29.94 1.32
C TYR A 208 0.83 29.42 0.96
N ASN A 209 1.21 29.56 -0.31
CA ASN A 209 2.59 29.38 -0.76
C ASN A 209 3.40 30.69 -0.67
N THR A 210 4.67 30.64 -1.08
CA THR A 210 5.58 31.79 -1.17
C THR A 210 5.05 32.95 -2.02
N ASN A 211 4.22 32.65 -3.02
CA ASN A 211 3.56 33.61 -3.91
C ASN A 211 2.19 34.08 -3.41
N ARG A 212 1.82 33.80 -2.14
CA ARG A 212 0.50 34.09 -1.55
C ARG A 212 -0.68 33.48 -2.33
N ARG A 213 -0.45 32.38 -3.05
CA ARG A 213 -1.53 31.56 -3.63
C ARG A 213 -1.95 30.51 -2.62
N GLN A 214 -3.25 30.31 -2.50
CA GLN A 214 -3.82 29.29 -1.64
C GLN A 214 -3.49 27.88 -2.14
N LEU A 215 -3.14 26.97 -1.23
CA LEU A 215 -2.72 25.60 -1.54
C LEU A 215 -3.76 24.57 -1.11
N ALA A 216 -4.25 23.78 -2.06
CA ALA A 216 -5.14 22.64 -1.83
C ALA A 216 -4.36 21.37 -1.47
N GLY A 217 -5.02 20.42 -0.81
CA GLY A 217 -4.49 19.10 -0.51
C GLY A 217 -3.44 19.08 0.60
N ILE A 218 -3.37 20.12 1.43
CA ILE A 218 -2.47 20.16 2.59
C ILE A 218 -3.16 19.47 3.75
N GLU A 219 -2.51 18.44 4.29
CA GLU A 219 -2.94 17.72 5.48
C GLU A 219 -2.78 18.60 6.72
N ILE A 220 -3.85 18.65 7.51
CA ILE A 220 -3.94 19.34 8.78
C ILE A 220 -4.35 18.30 9.82
N VAL A 221 -3.56 18.24 10.88
CA VAL A 221 -3.77 17.36 12.01
C VAL A 221 -4.12 18.22 13.21
N VAL A 222 -5.29 17.98 13.79
CA VAL A 222 -5.72 18.63 15.03
C VAL A 222 -5.77 17.60 16.16
N THR A 223 -5.12 17.90 17.27
CA THR A 223 -4.99 17.03 18.44
C THR A 223 -5.55 17.73 19.67
N TRP A 224 -6.28 16.98 20.51
CA TRP A 224 -6.81 17.43 21.80
C TRP A 224 -6.84 16.26 22.79
N ASP A 225 -7.21 16.50 24.04
CA ASP A 225 -7.21 15.47 25.10
C ASP A 225 -8.07 14.24 24.78
N GLY A 226 -9.02 14.35 23.86
CA GLY A 226 -9.94 13.28 23.46
C GLY A 226 -9.54 12.53 22.19
N GLY A 227 -8.45 12.91 21.51
CA GLY A 227 -8.00 12.26 20.29
C GLY A 227 -7.32 13.17 19.28
N GLU A 228 -7.26 12.71 18.04
CA GLU A 228 -6.74 13.43 16.90
C GLU A 228 -7.69 13.29 15.71
N GLU A 229 -7.81 14.34 14.91
CA GLU A 229 -8.52 14.34 13.65
C GLU A 229 -7.63 14.89 12.52
N GLN A 230 -7.80 14.32 11.34
CA GLN A 230 -7.03 14.67 10.16
C GLN A 230 -7.99 15.14 9.07
N PHE A 231 -7.72 16.33 8.53
CA PHE A 231 -8.50 16.92 7.45
C PHE A 231 -7.58 17.68 6.50
N PHE A 232 -8.12 18.17 5.38
CA PHE A 232 -7.33 18.66 4.27
C PHE A 232 -7.86 19.97 3.71
N THR A 233 -6.97 20.81 3.20
CA THR A 233 -7.36 22.04 2.50
C THR A 233 -7.92 21.77 1.10
N GLY A 234 -8.81 22.64 0.63
CA GLY A 234 -9.32 22.63 -0.75
C GLY A 234 -10.58 21.81 -0.99
N PHE A 235 -11.19 21.27 0.07
CA PHE A 235 -12.49 20.60 -0.01
C PHE A 235 -13.69 21.57 -0.06
N LYS A 236 -13.45 22.87 0.09
CA LYS A 236 -14.46 23.95 0.02
C LYS A 236 -14.01 25.03 -0.98
N PRO A 237 -14.05 24.76 -2.31
CA PRO A 237 -13.55 25.68 -3.32
C PRO A 237 -14.27 27.04 -3.33
N GLU A 238 -15.49 27.11 -2.81
CA GLU A 238 -16.29 28.34 -2.65
C GLU A 238 -15.70 29.31 -1.60
N LEU A 239 -14.93 28.82 -0.63
CA LEU A 239 -14.21 29.64 0.36
C LEU A 239 -12.73 29.81 0.02
N GLY A 240 -12.23 29.03 -0.94
CA GLY A 240 -10.88 29.11 -1.47
C GLY A 240 -10.16 27.76 -1.52
N ASN A 241 -9.26 27.61 -2.49
CA ASN A 241 -8.57 26.34 -2.73
C ASN A 241 -7.67 25.91 -1.57
N GLY A 242 -7.29 26.82 -0.66
CA GLY A 242 -6.44 26.54 0.49
C GLY A 242 -7.15 26.67 1.82
N TYR A 243 -8.48 26.69 1.79
CA TYR A 243 -9.32 26.76 2.98
C TYR A 243 -9.61 25.35 3.51
N ALA A 244 -9.60 25.23 4.83
CA ALA A 244 -10.15 24.12 5.59
C ALA A 244 -10.80 24.65 6.86
N ASP A 245 -11.73 23.90 7.42
CA ASP A 245 -12.34 24.24 8.70
C ASP A 245 -12.63 23.02 9.57
N PHE A 246 -12.79 23.31 10.86
CA PHE A 246 -13.06 22.34 11.91
C PHE A 246 -13.95 23.00 12.96
N ILE A 247 -14.88 22.24 13.57
CA ILE A 247 -15.76 22.75 14.62
C ILE A 247 -15.17 22.36 15.97
N MET A 248 -14.69 23.35 16.73
CA MET A 248 -14.14 23.14 18.06
C MET A 248 -15.25 22.99 19.11
N SER A 249 -14.99 22.13 20.10
CA SER A 249 -15.84 22.03 21.28
C SER A 249 -15.48 23.10 22.31
N PRO A 250 -16.46 23.61 23.07
CA PRO A 250 -16.21 24.61 24.10
C PRO A 250 -15.32 24.05 25.22
N ASN A 251 -14.44 24.90 25.76
CA ASN A 251 -13.53 24.59 26.86
C ASN A 251 -12.53 23.45 26.60
N VAL A 252 -12.29 23.10 25.33
CA VAL A 252 -11.25 22.14 24.93
C VAL A 252 -10.07 22.90 24.33
N THR A 253 -8.85 22.49 24.71
CA THR A 253 -7.61 23.05 24.13
C THR A 253 -7.15 22.18 22.97
N TYR A 254 -6.96 22.79 21.82
CA TYR A 254 -6.51 22.14 20.61
C TYR A 254 -5.08 22.53 20.27
N ILE A 255 -4.39 21.59 19.65
CA ILE A 255 -3.10 21.76 18.99
C ILE A 255 -3.33 21.49 17.52
N LEU A 256 -2.85 22.36 16.65
CA LEU A 256 -2.98 22.21 15.21
C LEU A 256 -1.60 22.21 14.56
N GLN A 257 -1.35 21.16 13.77
CA GLN A 257 -0.10 20.95 13.06
C GLN A 257 -0.40 20.64 11.59
N LEU A 258 0.32 21.30 10.68
CA LEU A 258 0.33 20.95 9.25
C LEU A 258 1.31 19.80 9.00
N ALA A 259 1.56 19.45 7.73
CA ALA A 259 2.59 18.49 7.31
C ALA A 259 3.84 18.48 8.21
N ARG A 260 4.34 17.27 8.51
CA ARG A 260 5.46 17.05 9.45
C ARG A 260 6.61 18.03 9.22
N GLY A 261 7.04 18.71 10.27
CA GLY A 261 8.09 19.72 10.25
C GLY A 261 7.60 21.17 10.14
N SER A 262 6.31 21.40 9.90
CA SER A 262 5.70 22.74 9.96
C SER A 262 5.58 23.25 11.39
N ASP A 263 5.45 24.57 11.53
CA ASP A 263 5.11 25.21 12.80
C ASP A 263 3.76 24.70 13.34
N VAL A 264 3.66 24.68 14.67
CA VAL A 264 2.50 24.16 15.39
C VAL A 264 1.78 25.32 16.09
N ALA A 265 0.48 25.43 15.86
CA ALA A 265 -0.39 26.33 16.61
C ALA A 265 -0.86 25.61 17.88
N THR A 266 -0.56 26.18 19.05
CA THR A 266 -0.87 25.56 20.35
C THR A 266 -1.79 26.48 21.16
N GLY A 267 -2.50 25.91 22.15
CA GLY A 267 -3.36 26.70 23.04
C GLY A 267 -4.61 27.25 22.36
N LEU A 268 -5.11 26.57 21.32
CA LEU A 268 -6.29 27.00 20.59
C LEU A 268 -7.54 26.63 21.42
N ILE A 269 -8.24 27.64 21.93
CA ILE A 269 -9.49 27.49 22.68
C ILE A 269 -10.52 28.41 22.06
N THR A 270 -11.76 27.95 21.96
CA THR A 270 -12.89 28.73 21.47
C THR A 270 -13.02 30.08 22.22
N PRO A 271 -12.83 31.24 21.56
CA PRO A 271 -12.98 32.53 22.22
C PRO A 271 -14.44 32.84 22.54
N THR A 272 -14.69 33.62 23.58
CA THR A 272 -16.03 34.15 23.88
C THR A 272 -16.17 35.55 23.29
N CYS A 273 -17.17 35.76 22.44
CA CYS A 273 -17.47 37.03 21.80
C CYS A 273 -18.78 37.61 22.37
N GLN A 274 -18.96 38.94 22.28
CA GLN A 274 -20.23 39.58 22.63
C GLN A 274 -20.97 40.02 21.37
N GLY A 275 -22.23 39.63 21.26
CA GLY A 275 -23.10 40.03 20.16
C GLY A 275 -23.57 41.48 20.29
N THR A 276 -24.18 42.02 19.24
CA THR A 276 -24.76 43.38 19.22
C THR A 276 -25.82 43.60 20.30
N ASN A 277 -26.40 42.51 20.81
CA ASN A 277 -27.43 42.52 21.85
C ASN A 277 -26.85 42.35 23.27
N GLY A 278 -25.53 42.24 23.42
CA GLY A 278 -24.85 41.98 24.70
C GLY A 278 -24.82 40.51 25.14
N GLU A 279 -25.48 39.61 24.41
CA GLU A 279 -25.43 38.17 24.66
C GLU A 279 -24.04 37.58 24.31
N PRO A 280 -23.42 36.80 25.21
CA PRO A 280 -22.18 36.12 24.93
C PRO A 280 -22.42 34.92 24.00
N TYR A 281 -21.58 34.75 22.99
CA TYR A 281 -21.58 33.59 22.10
C TYR A 281 -20.14 33.08 21.86
N ILE A 282 -20.03 31.88 21.30
CA ILE A 282 -18.74 31.25 21.05
C ILE A 282 -18.21 31.70 19.68
N GLY A 283 -17.08 32.41 19.68
CA GLY A 283 -16.40 32.82 18.48
C GLY A 283 -15.56 31.72 17.84
N GLY A 284 -15.07 32.00 16.65
CA GLY A 284 -14.13 31.17 15.92
C GLY A 284 -12.68 31.64 16.04
N ILE A 285 -11.76 30.88 15.44
CA ILE A 285 -10.35 31.25 15.27
C ILE A 285 -10.01 31.11 13.79
N LYS A 286 -9.23 32.04 13.25
CA LYS A 286 -8.66 31.96 11.91
C LYS A 286 -7.15 31.84 12.01
N LEU A 287 -6.61 30.75 11.46
CA LEU A 287 -5.18 30.48 11.36
C LEU A 287 -4.72 30.65 9.91
N THR A 288 -3.58 31.30 9.75
CA THR A 288 -2.94 31.51 8.45
C THR A 288 -1.54 30.93 8.45
N PHE A 289 -1.32 29.96 7.58
CA PHE A 289 -0.01 29.32 7.37
C PHE A 289 0.57 29.73 6.03
N GLN A 290 1.88 29.97 5.98
CA GLN A 290 2.57 30.33 4.75
C GLN A 290 3.90 29.57 4.62
N GLN A 291 4.19 29.11 3.41
CA GLN A 291 5.49 28.53 3.09
C GLN A 291 6.55 29.66 3.05
N PRO A 292 7.70 29.52 3.75
CA PRO A 292 8.76 30.53 3.82
C PRO A 292 9.50 30.71 2.49
#